data_AF-A0A285UN46-F1
#
_entry.id   AF-A0A285UN46-F1
#
_cell.length_a   1.000
_cell.length_b   1.000
_cell.length_c   1.000
_cell.angle_alpha   90.00
_cell.angle_beta   90.00
_cell.angle_gamma   90.00
#
_symmetry.space_group_name_H-M   'P 1'
#
loop_
_entity.id
_entity.type
_entity.pdbx_description
1 polymer ?
#
loop_
_entity_poly.entity_id
_entity_poly.type
_entity_poly.pdbx_seq_one_letter_code
_entity_poly.pdbx_strand_id
1 'polypeptide(L)'
;MTTDTQKLLESKRLIEKLANGENPLSGIPIHDESFLNNPKILRSFYFLVDHLTTQIEQKTLPPVKPKKFVITEEQLESVKLPTGKIGINEFAKAINKVIDPQVSKKLTGQMINKKLKELGILSEMVDEEGKTNTVTNENSEGYGIESIARSFNGREYQKVVYNEVGKEFLLKNFMGWMNDNLE
;
A
#
# COMPACT_ATOMS: atom_id res chain seq x y z
N MET A 1 1.73 19.10 -6.54
CA MET A 1 3.16 18.97 -6.21
C MET A 1 3.33 19.24 -4.72
N THR A 2 4.19 18.50 -4.01
CA THR A 2 4.43 18.74 -2.58
C THR A 2 5.32 19.97 -2.40
N THR A 3 5.23 20.65 -1.25
CA THR A 3 6.09 21.80 -0.89
C THR A 3 7.58 21.45 -1.00
N ASP A 4 7.95 20.20 -0.70
CA ASP A 4 9.33 19.71 -0.79
C ASP A 4 9.82 19.60 -2.25
N THR A 5 8.96 19.18 -3.18
CA THR A 5 9.31 19.13 -4.61
C THR A 5 9.54 20.53 -5.17
N GLN A 6 8.75 21.52 -4.75
CA GLN A 6 8.95 22.92 -5.17
C GLN A 6 10.28 23.48 -4.66
N LYS A 7 10.62 23.24 -3.39
CA LYS A 7 11.92 23.65 -2.82
C LYS A 7 13.11 23.00 -3.54
N LEU A 8 12.99 21.72 -3.92
CA LEU A 8 14.02 21.03 -4.70
C LEU A 8 14.19 21.65 -6.08
N LEU A 9 13.09 21.97 -6.76
CA LEU A 9 13.10 22.58 -8.09
C LEU A 9 13.71 24.00 -8.06
N GLU A 10 13.36 24.80 -7.05
CA GLU A 10 13.95 26.13 -6.85
C GLU A 10 15.45 26.03 -6.54
N SER A 11 15.86 25.12 -5.66
CA SER A 11 17.26 24.90 -5.31
C SER A 11 18.08 24.47 -6.54
N LYS A 12 17.55 23.55 -7.35
CA LYS A 12 18.19 23.13 -8.61
C LYS A 12 18.43 24.35 -9.51
N ARG A 13 17.41 25.18 -9.73
CA ARG A 13 17.51 26.37 -10.59
C ARG A 13 18.59 27.34 -10.14
N LEU A 14 18.70 27.58 -8.84
CA LEU A 14 19.70 28.49 -8.29
C LEU A 14 21.13 27.94 -8.44
N ILE A 15 21.33 26.66 -8.16
CA ILE A 15 22.64 26.01 -8.27
C ILE A 15 23.06 25.86 -9.73
N GLU A 16 22.12 25.63 -10.65
CA GLU A 16 22.39 25.55 -12.10
C GLU A 16 22.93 26.88 -12.65
N LYS A 17 22.37 28.02 -12.21
CA LYS A 17 22.93 29.34 -12.54
C LYS A 17 24.37 29.50 -12.02
N LEU A 18 24.62 29.09 -10.77
CA LEU A 18 25.97 29.11 -10.21
C LEU A 18 26.94 28.21 -10.98
N ALA A 19 26.50 27.03 -11.41
CA ALA A 19 27.29 26.11 -12.21
C ALA A 19 27.66 26.70 -13.58
N ASN A 20 26.79 27.52 -14.15
CA ASN A 20 27.01 28.24 -15.40
C ASN A 20 27.81 29.55 -15.22
N GLY A 21 28.27 29.87 -14.00
CA GLY A 21 28.99 31.11 -13.72
C GLY A 21 28.10 32.34 -13.75
N GLU A 22 26.80 32.20 -13.49
CA GLU A 22 25.82 33.29 -13.44
C GLU A 22 25.37 33.59 -12.02
N ASN A 23 25.15 34.86 -11.71
CA ASN A 23 24.55 35.27 -10.46
C ASN A 23 23.10 34.72 -10.40
N PRO A 24 22.74 33.94 -9.37
CA PRO A 24 21.46 33.25 -9.33
C PRO A 24 20.24 34.19 -9.23
N LEU A 25 20.45 35.39 -8.69
CA LEU A 25 19.42 36.40 -8.46
C LEU A 25 19.25 37.34 -9.66
N SER A 26 20.36 37.81 -10.25
CA SER A 26 20.33 38.79 -11.34
C SER A 26 20.46 38.18 -12.74
N GLY A 27 21.01 36.96 -12.87
CA GLY A 27 21.30 36.33 -14.17
C GLY A 27 22.51 36.92 -14.91
N ILE A 28 23.28 37.79 -14.26
CA ILE A 28 24.48 38.40 -14.85
C ILE A 28 25.68 37.48 -14.62
N PRO A 29 26.60 37.33 -15.60
CA PRO A 29 27.84 36.59 -15.39
C PRO A 29 28.61 37.05 -14.15
N ILE A 30 29.13 36.08 -13.41
CA ILE A 30 29.98 36.32 -12.25
C ILE A 30 31.37 36.72 -12.76
N HIS A 31 31.92 37.78 -12.18
CA HIS A 31 33.24 38.31 -12.54
C HIS A 31 34.33 37.23 -12.50
N ASP A 32 35.23 37.22 -13.49
CA ASP A 32 36.22 36.16 -13.72
C ASP A 32 37.13 35.88 -12.51
N GLU A 33 37.47 36.92 -11.74
CA GLU A 33 38.31 36.81 -10.53
C GLU A 33 37.58 36.20 -9.31
N SER A 34 36.28 35.96 -9.42
CA SER A 34 35.50 35.34 -8.34
C SER A 34 35.94 33.90 -8.10
N PHE A 35 36.04 33.52 -6.82
CA PHE A 35 36.28 32.12 -6.43
C PHE A 35 35.23 31.16 -7.00
N LEU A 36 34.01 31.66 -7.30
CA LEU A 36 32.94 30.86 -7.88
C LEU A 36 33.25 30.39 -9.31
N ASN A 37 34.13 31.09 -10.04
CA ASN A 37 34.60 30.66 -11.36
C ASN A 37 35.74 29.64 -11.28
N ASN A 38 36.14 29.21 -10.08
CA ASN A 38 37.11 28.14 -9.93
C ASN A 38 36.56 26.83 -10.55
N PRO A 39 37.29 26.18 -11.47
CA PRO A 39 36.81 24.97 -12.14
C PRO A 39 36.41 23.83 -11.20
N LYS A 40 37.05 23.71 -10.03
CA LYS A 40 36.67 22.70 -9.03
C LYS A 40 35.31 23.02 -8.41
N ILE A 41 35.04 24.29 -8.12
CA ILE A 41 33.78 24.74 -7.53
C ILE A 41 32.63 24.59 -8.54
N LEU A 42 32.84 25.03 -9.80
CA LEU A 42 31.85 24.84 -10.86
C LEU A 42 31.50 23.37 -11.06
N ARG A 43 32.51 22.48 -11.08
CA ARG A 43 32.28 21.03 -11.19
C ARG A 43 31.48 20.47 -10.00
N SER A 44 31.70 20.98 -8.78
CA SER A 44 30.89 20.62 -7.62
C SER A 44 29.43 21.07 -7.77
N PHE A 45 29.17 22.25 -8.34
CA PHE A 45 27.80 22.70 -8.62
C PHE A 45 27.12 21.84 -9.68
N TYR A 46 27.80 21.49 -10.77
CA TYR A 46 27.24 20.56 -11.77
C TYR A 46 26.87 19.20 -11.15
N PHE A 47 27.74 18.64 -10.30
CA PHE A 47 27.41 17.41 -9.56
C PHE A 47 26.14 17.55 -8.70
N LEU A 48 25.97 18.70 -8.03
CA LEU A 48 24.78 18.96 -7.23
C LEU A 48 23.52 19.12 -8.10
N VAL A 49 23.63 19.72 -9.29
CA VAL A 49 22.51 19.81 -10.26
C VAL A 49 22.08 18.43 -10.71
N ASP A 50 23.03 17.54 -11.02
CA ASP A 50 22.76 16.16 -11.42
C ASP A 50 22.06 15.40 -10.28
N HIS A 51 22.61 15.47 -9.07
CA HIS A 51 22.01 14.85 -7.88
C HIS A 51 20.58 15.35 -7.63
N LEU A 52 20.35 16.67 -7.67
CA LEU A 52 19.01 17.24 -7.51
C LEU A 52 18.05 16.80 -8.61
N THR A 53 18.53 16.66 -9.84
CA THR A 53 17.74 16.15 -10.97
C THR A 53 17.28 14.72 -10.69
N THR A 54 18.19 13.84 -10.28
CA THR A 54 17.86 12.45 -9.91
C THR A 54 16.85 12.39 -8.75
N GLN A 55 17.01 13.22 -7.71
CA GLN A 55 16.08 13.25 -6.58
C GLN A 55 14.68 13.73 -6.97
N ILE A 56 14.58 14.70 -7.88
CA ILE A 56 13.31 15.16 -8.42
C ILE A 56 12.65 14.05 -9.23
N GLU A 57 13.40 13.43 -10.15
CA GLU A 57 12.92 12.32 -10.98
C GLU A 57 12.41 11.15 -10.14
N GLN A 58 13.17 10.72 -9.12
CA GLN A 58 12.76 9.65 -8.20
C GLN A 58 11.47 9.99 -7.43
N LYS A 59 11.27 11.27 -7.03
CA LYS A 59 10.02 11.73 -6.41
C LYS A 59 8.86 11.84 -7.40
N THR A 60 9.12 11.93 -8.71
CA THR A 60 8.09 11.90 -9.75
C THR A 60 7.69 10.49 -10.19
N LEU A 61 8.55 9.49 -9.93
CA LEU A 61 8.18 8.10 -10.17
C LEU A 61 7.07 7.68 -9.19
N PRO A 62 6.05 6.93 -9.66
CA PRO A 62 5.05 6.38 -8.76
C PRO A 62 5.75 5.51 -7.70
N PRO A 63 5.35 5.59 -6.43
CA PRO A 63 5.96 4.79 -5.39
C PRO A 63 5.89 3.32 -5.78
N VAL A 64 7.03 2.63 -5.71
CA VAL A 64 7.11 1.19 -6.00
C VAL A 64 6.19 0.48 -5.03
N LYS A 65 5.07 -0.05 -5.53
CA LYS A 65 4.09 -0.72 -4.68
C LYS A 65 4.69 -2.04 -4.19
N PRO A 66 4.62 -2.35 -2.88
CA PRO A 66 5.06 -3.63 -2.37
C PRO A 66 4.30 -4.77 -3.04
N LYS A 67 5.03 -5.81 -3.45
CA LYS A 67 4.47 -6.97 -4.19
C LYS A 67 3.90 -8.04 -3.27
N LYS A 68 4.44 -8.16 -2.06
CA LYS A 68 4.09 -9.19 -1.07
C LYS A 68 3.35 -8.56 0.10
N PHE A 69 2.41 -9.31 0.67
CA PHE A 69 1.82 -8.96 1.96
C PHE A 69 2.78 -9.40 3.06
N VAL A 70 3.05 -8.52 4.01
CA VAL A 70 3.89 -8.74 5.19
C VAL A 70 3.17 -8.19 6.41
N ILE A 71 3.17 -8.95 7.50
CA ILE A 71 2.69 -8.53 8.81
C ILE A 71 3.55 -9.18 9.89
N THR A 72 3.81 -8.48 10.99
CA THR A 72 4.48 -9.05 12.17
C THR A 72 3.46 -9.57 13.19
N GLU A 73 3.89 -10.43 14.11
CA GLU A 73 3.03 -10.90 15.20
C GLU A 73 2.53 -9.73 16.07
N GLU A 74 3.41 -8.80 16.43
CA GLU A 74 3.05 -7.57 17.16
C GLU A 74 1.98 -6.74 16.44
N GLN A 75 2.09 -6.62 15.10
CA GLN A 75 1.08 -5.93 14.30
C GLN A 75 -0.25 -6.68 14.36
N LEU A 76 -0.23 -8.01 14.23
CA LEU A 76 -1.43 -8.85 14.28
C LEU A 76 -2.13 -8.77 15.65
N GLU A 77 -1.37 -8.76 16.75
CA GLU A 77 -1.89 -8.60 18.11
C GLU A 77 -2.54 -7.22 18.33
N SER A 78 -2.06 -6.19 17.64
CA SER A 78 -2.62 -4.84 17.73
C SER A 78 -3.96 -4.66 16.98
N VAL A 79 -4.40 -5.69 16.22
CA VAL A 79 -5.60 -5.62 15.39
C VAL A 79 -6.86 -5.54 16.24
N LYS A 80 -7.65 -4.50 16.01
CA LYS A 80 -8.96 -4.31 16.65
C LYS A 80 -10.07 -4.58 15.65
N LEU A 81 -10.78 -5.68 15.85
CA LEU A 81 -11.96 -6.03 15.06
C LEU A 81 -13.21 -5.33 15.60
N PRO A 82 -14.15 -4.92 14.74
CA PRO A 82 -15.45 -4.41 15.17
C PRO A 82 -16.23 -5.44 15.98
N THR A 83 -17.09 -4.98 16.89
CA THR A 83 -18.04 -5.83 17.64
C THR A 83 -19.13 -6.40 16.73
N GLY A 84 -19.62 -7.60 17.02
CA GLY A 84 -20.71 -8.23 16.25
C GLY A 84 -20.23 -8.84 14.93
N LYS A 85 -21.14 -9.38 14.12
CA LYS A 85 -20.77 -10.11 12.90
C LYS A 85 -20.11 -9.19 11.87
N ILE A 86 -18.95 -9.58 11.35
CA ILE A 86 -18.21 -8.82 10.33
C ILE A 86 -18.11 -9.58 9.03
N GLY A 87 -18.04 -8.90 7.90
CA GLY A 87 -17.65 -9.50 6.63
C GLY A 87 -16.12 -9.55 6.46
N ILE A 88 -15.66 -10.35 5.50
CA ILE A 88 -14.23 -10.53 5.24
C ILE A 88 -13.49 -9.22 4.88
N ASN A 89 -14.18 -8.29 4.22
CA ASN A 89 -13.61 -6.99 3.88
C ASN A 89 -13.43 -6.09 5.12
N GLU A 90 -14.23 -6.29 6.16
CA GLU A 90 -14.09 -5.56 7.42
C GLU A 90 -12.88 -6.09 8.21
N PHE A 91 -12.68 -7.41 8.21
CA PHE A 91 -11.46 -8.04 8.71
C PHE A 91 -10.22 -7.53 7.94
N ALA A 92 -10.23 -7.58 6.61
CA ALA A 92 -9.11 -7.10 5.81
C ALA A 92 -8.81 -5.60 6.05
N LYS A 93 -9.85 -4.77 6.24
CA LYS A 93 -9.67 -3.36 6.61
C LYS A 93 -9.00 -3.20 7.97
N ALA A 94 -9.35 -4.02 8.96
CA ALA A 94 -8.73 -3.96 10.28
C ALA A 94 -7.23 -4.31 10.22
N ILE A 95 -6.87 -5.38 9.51
CA ILE A 95 -5.47 -5.75 9.26
C ILE A 95 -4.71 -4.63 8.54
N ASN A 96 -5.31 -4.04 7.51
CA ASN A 96 -4.66 -2.97 6.76
C ASN A 96 -4.41 -1.68 7.57
N LYS A 97 -4.99 -1.53 8.77
CA LYS A 97 -4.74 -0.38 9.64
C LYS A 97 -3.44 -0.52 10.44
N VAL A 98 -2.91 -1.73 10.58
CA VAL A 98 -1.74 -2.02 11.42
C VAL A 98 -0.48 -2.30 10.61
N ILE A 99 -0.60 -2.44 9.28
CA ILE A 99 0.55 -2.65 8.38
C ILE A 99 1.06 -1.33 7.79
N ASP A 100 2.34 -1.30 7.43
CA ASP A 100 2.93 -0.19 6.67
C ASP A 100 2.69 -0.37 5.16
N PRO A 101 1.94 0.53 4.49
CA PRO A 101 1.67 0.45 3.05
C PRO A 101 2.90 0.67 2.16
N GLN A 102 4.03 1.16 2.70
CA GLN A 102 5.31 1.24 1.96
C GLN A 102 6.02 -0.12 1.92
N VAL A 103 5.82 -0.96 2.93
CA VAL A 103 6.51 -2.25 3.09
C VAL A 103 5.63 -3.42 2.66
N SER A 104 4.33 -3.32 2.88
CA SER A 104 3.37 -4.43 2.73
C SER A 104 2.29 -4.13 1.70
N LYS A 105 2.04 -5.10 0.81
CA LYS A 105 0.88 -5.07 -0.09
C LYS A 105 -0.39 -5.09 0.74
N LYS A 106 -1.37 -4.27 0.36
CA LYS A 106 -2.69 -4.26 1.00
C LYS A 106 -3.37 -5.65 0.95
N LEU A 107 -3.86 -6.11 2.09
CA LEU A 107 -4.71 -7.30 2.19
C LEU A 107 -6.07 -7.06 1.56
N THR A 108 -6.56 -8.01 0.77
CA THR A 108 -7.92 -7.98 0.22
C THR A 108 -8.74 -9.14 0.75
N GLY A 109 -10.05 -8.96 0.84
CA GLY A 109 -10.95 -10.06 1.22
C GLY A 109 -10.86 -11.26 0.28
N GLN A 110 -10.52 -11.03 -0.99
CA GLN A 110 -10.31 -12.09 -1.98
C GLN A 110 -9.13 -13.01 -1.62
N MET A 111 -8.03 -12.46 -1.10
CA MET A 111 -6.87 -13.26 -0.68
C MET A 111 -7.26 -14.22 0.46
N ILE A 112 -8.04 -13.73 1.41
CA ILE A 112 -8.49 -14.55 2.55
C ILE A 112 -9.53 -15.57 2.10
N ASN A 113 -10.53 -15.16 1.30
CA ASN A 113 -11.53 -16.08 0.76
C ASN A 113 -10.89 -17.18 -0.08
N LYS A 114 -9.85 -16.87 -0.87
CA LYS A 114 -9.10 -17.89 -1.63
C LYS A 114 -8.52 -18.94 -0.68
N LYS A 115 -7.86 -18.53 0.39
CA LYS A 115 -7.30 -19.46 1.40
C LYS A 115 -8.38 -20.29 2.09
N LEU A 116 -9.49 -19.67 2.49
CA LEU A 116 -10.61 -20.41 3.10
C LEU A 116 -11.26 -21.41 2.14
N LYS A 117 -11.26 -21.14 0.83
CA LYS A 117 -11.71 -22.08 -0.19
C LYS A 117 -10.71 -23.22 -0.42
N GLU A 118 -9.41 -22.93 -0.44
CA GLU A 118 -8.35 -23.95 -0.48
C GLU A 118 -8.45 -24.92 0.70
N LEU A 119 -8.88 -24.43 1.87
CA LEU A 119 -9.11 -25.23 3.08
C LEU A 119 -10.47 -25.96 3.09
N GLY A 120 -11.33 -25.79 2.08
CA GLY A 120 -12.66 -26.39 2.03
C GLY A 120 -13.69 -25.78 3.00
N ILE A 121 -13.38 -24.65 3.63
CA ILE A 121 -14.22 -23.97 4.61
C ILE A 121 -15.29 -23.12 3.91
N LEU A 122 -14.98 -22.57 2.74
CA LEU A 122 -15.90 -21.82 1.89
C LEU A 122 -16.00 -22.47 0.50
N SER A 123 -17.06 -22.13 -0.21
CA SER A 123 -17.29 -22.60 -1.58
C SER A 123 -17.51 -21.42 -2.54
N GLU A 124 -17.47 -21.73 -3.84
CA GLU A 124 -17.84 -20.80 -4.90
C GLU A 124 -19.14 -21.24 -5.55
N MET A 125 -19.99 -20.26 -5.88
CA MET A 125 -21.20 -20.45 -6.69
C MET A 125 -21.10 -19.50 -7.88
N VAL A 126 -21.48 -19.97 -9.06
CA VAL A 126 -21.63 -19.14 -10.25
C VAL A 126 -23.10 -18.73 -10.35
N ASP A 127 -23.37 -17.44 -10.45
CA ASP A 127 -24.73 -16.94 -10.66
C ASP A 127 -25.19 -17.04 -12.13
N GLU A 128 -26.45 -16.70 -12.39
CA GLU A 128 -27.06 -16.74 -13.73
C GLU A 128 -26.35 -15.83 -14.74
N GLU A 129 -25.64 -14.80 -14.27
CA GLU A 129 -24.85 -13.87 -15.10
C GLU A 129 -23.41 -14.37 -15.33
N GLY A 130 -23.06 -15.57 -14.84
CA GLY A 130 -21.74 -16.17 -14.97
C GLY A 130 -20.71 -15.65 -13.97
N LYS A 131 -21.13 -14.91 -12.95
CA LYS A 131 -20.23 -14.30 -11.97
C LYS A 131 -20.07 -15.20 -10.74
N THR A 132 -18.82 -15.33 -10.30
CA THR A 132 -18.47 -16.15 -9.13
C THR A 132 -18.70 -15.39 -7.83
N ASN A 133 -19.48 -15.98 -6.93
CA ASN A 133 -19.78 -15.49 -5.60
C ASN A 133 -19.24 -16.48 -4.55
N THR A 134 -18.72 -15.95 -3.45
CA THR A 134 -18.29 -16.79 -2.31
C THR A 134 -19.48 -17.08 -1.42
N VAL A 135 -19.70 -18.36 -1.10
CA VAL A 135 -20.83 -18.85 -0.30
C VAL A 135 -20.33 -19.75 0.83
N THR A 136 -21.15 -19.88 1.88
CA THR A 136 -20.93 -20.86 2.95
C THR A 136 -21.29 -22.27 2.48
N ASN A 137 -20.77 -23.28 3.17
CA ASN A 137 -21.03 -24.70 2.97
C ASN A 137 -21.24 -25.40 4.33
N GLU A 138 -21.34 -26.73 4.31
CA GLU A 138 -21.54 -27.56 5.52
C GLU A 138 -20.45 -27.41 6.59
N ASN A 139 -19.22 -27.06 6.20
CA ASN A 139 -18.11 -26.87 7.11
C ASN A 139 -18.11 -25.47 7.73
N SER A 140 -18.64 -24.46 7.02
CA SER A 140 -18.52 -23.04 7.40
C SER A 140 -18.99 -22.74 8.83
N GLU A 141 -20.11 -23.33 9.25
CA GLU A 141 -20.71 -23.06 10.57
C GLU A 141 -19.77 -23.47 11.72
N GLY A 142 -19.06 -24.58 11.57
CA GLY A 142 -18.07 -25.06 12.56
C GLY A 142 -16.89 -24.10 12.77
N TYR A 143 -16.65 -23.19 11.83
CA TYR A 143 -15.64 -22.14 11.91
C TYR A 143 -16.22 -20.77 12.29
N GLY A 144 -17.48 -20.71 12.76
CA GLY A 144 -18.14 -19.44 13.11
C GLY A 144 -18.43 -18.54 11.90
N ILE A 145 -18.61 -19.15 10.72
CA ILE A 145 -18.91 -18.47 9.47
C ILE A 145 -20.35 -18.76 9.06
N GLU A 146 -21.09 -17.69 8.79
CA GLU A 146 -22.53 -17.75 8.54
C GLU A 146 -22.90 -16.92 7.31
N SER A 147 -24.06 -17.19 6.72
CA SER A 147 -24.63 -16.35 5.66
C SER A 147 -25.80 -15.53 6.20
N ILE A 148 -25.82 -14.24 5.90
CA ILE A 148 -26.95 -13.35 6.20
C ILE A 148 -27.53 -12.76 4.92
N ALA A 149 -28.86 -12.68 4.85
CA ALA A 149 -29.54 -11.97 3.78
C ALA A 149 -29.30 -10.45 3.93
N ARG A 150 -28.94 -9.80 2.82
CA ARG A 150 -28.77 -8.35 2.70
C ARG A 150 -29.52 -7.87 1.48
N SER A 151 -30.24 -6.76 1.61
CA SER A 151 -30.80 -6.05 0.46
C SER A 151 -29.90 -4.87 0.09
N PHE A 152 -29.55 -4.75 -1.18
CA PHE A 152 -28.88 -3.58 -1.73
C PHE A 152 -29.49 -3.25 -3.09
N ASN A 153 -29.93 -2.00 -3.27
CA ASN A 153 -30.63 -1.53 -4.48
C ASN A 153 -31.80 -2.45 -4.90
N GLY A 154 -32.54 -2.99 -3.93
CA GLY A 154 -33.68 -3.89 -4.18
C GLY A 154 -33.31 -5.32 -4.58
N ARG A 155 -32.01 -5.67 -4.68
CA ARG A 155 -31.55 -7.05 -4.87
C ARG A 155 -31.18 -7.65 -3.52
N GLU A 156 -31.77 -8.79 -3.19
CA GLU A 156 -31.35 -9.61 -2.06
C GLU A 156 -30.12 -10.43 -2.44
N TYR A 157 -29.10 -10.41 -1.59
CA TYR A 157 -27.92 -11.23 -1.74
C TYR A 157 -27.51 -11.81 -0.39
N GLN A 158 -26.84 -12.94 -0.46
CA GLN A 158 -26.27 -13.60 0.70
C GLN A 158 -24.87 -13.04 0.99
N LYS A 159 -24.66 -12.52 2.19
CA LYS A 159 -23.37 -12.01 2.66
C LYS A 159 -22.78 -13.00 3.66
N VAL A 160 -21.59 -13.52 3.34
CA VAL A 160 -20.78 -14.29 4.28
C VAL A 160 -20.27 -13.36 5.40
N VAL A 161 -20.53 -13.75 6.64
CA VAL A 161 -20.13 -13.03 7.85
C VAL A 161 -19.50 -13.97 8.87
N TYR A 162 -18.69 -13.39 9.75
CA TYR A 162 -17.90 -14.06 10.77
C TYR A 162 -18.38 -13.56 12.13
N ASN A 163 -18.85 -14.48 12.96
CA ASN A 163 -19.19 -14.20 14.36
C ASN A 163 -17.90 -14.15 15.21
N GLU A 164 -18.02 -14.03 16.54
CA GLU A 164 -16.83 -13.92 17.41
C GLU A 164 -15.91 -15.15 17.30
N VAL A 165 -16.46 -16.37 17.21
CA VAL A 165 -15.69 -17.59 16.98
C VAL A 165 -14.96 -17.52 15.63
N GLY A 166 -15.65 -17.06 14.58
CA GLY A 166 -15.04 -16.91 13.25
C GLY A 166 -13.94 -15.85 13.21
N LYS A 167 -14.08 -14.77 13.97
CA LYS A 167 -13.02 -13.75 14.09
C LYS A 167 -11.77 -14.30 14.78
N GLU A 168 -11.94 -15.02 15.88
CA GLU A 168 -10.82 -15.65 16.60
C GLU A 168 -10.13 -16.70 15.72
N PHE A 169 -10.91 -17.52 15.01
CA PHE A 169 -10.40 -18.47 14.03
C PHE A 169 -9.56 -17.78 12.95
N LEU A 170 -10.07 -16.69 12.36
CA LEU A 170 -9.33 -15.91 11.39
C LEU A 170 -8.01 -15.41 11.98
N LEU A 171 -8.02 -14.71 13.12
CA LEU A 171 -6.81 -14.14 13.73
C LEU A 171 -5.76 -15.22 14.04
N LYS A 172 -6.18 -16.33 14.66
CA LYS A 172 -5.27 -17.40 15.09
C LYS A 172 -4.55 -18.08 13.93
N ASN A 173 -5.22 -18.24 12.79
CA ASN A 173 -4.69 -18.97 11.64
C ASN A 173 -4.14 -18.04 10.54
N PHE A 174 -4.42 -16.74 10.63
CA PHE A 174 -4.07 -15.76 9.60
C PHE A 174 -2.58 -15.76 9.28
N MET A 175 -1.72 -15.79 10.31
CA MET A 175 -0.27 -15.75 10.12
C MET A 175 0.23 -16.95 9.28
N GLY A 176 -0.30 -18.15 9.55
CA GLY A 176 0.06 -19.37 8.81
C GLY A 176 -0.30 -19.26 7.33
N TRP A 177 -1.52 -18.81 7.02
CA TRP A 177 -1.99 -18.69 5.63
C TRP A 177 -1.19 -17.70 4.78
N MET A 178 -0.64 -16.67 5.41
CA MET A 178 0.12 -15.62 4.72
C MET A 178 1.59 -16.02 4.51
N ASN A 179 2.16 -16.81 5.43
CA ASN A 179 3.53 -17.33 5.32
C ASN A 179 3.67 -18.45 4.28
N ASP A 180 2.63 -19.23 4.02
CA ASP A 180 2.64 -20.30 2.99
C ASP A 180 2.73 -19.79 1.53
N ASN A 181 2.94 -18.48 1.30
CA ASN A 181 3.23 -17.91 -0.03
C ASN A 181 4.73 -17.58 -0.21
N LEU A 182 5.61 -18.18 0.59
CA LEU A 182 7.07 -17.98 0.55
C LEU A 182 7.88 -19.17 0.01
N GLU A 183 7.23 -20.24 -0.47
CA GLU A 183 7.87 -21.30 -1.26
C GLU A 183 7.59 -21.17 -2.76
#